data_AF-A0A7W9FQZ2-F1
#
_entry.id   AF-A0A7W9FQZ2-F1
#
_cell.length_a   1.000
_cell.length_b   1.000
_cell.length_c   1.000
_cell.angle_alpha   90.00
_cell.angle_beta   90.00
_cell.angle_gamma   90.00
#
_symmetry.space_group_name_H-M   'P 1'
#
loop_
_entity.id
_entity.type
_entity.pdbx_description
1 polymer ?
#
loop_
_entity_poly.entity_id
_entity_poly.type
_entity_poly.pdbx_seq_one_letter_code
_entity_poly.pdbx_strand_id
1 'polypeptide(L)'
;MLKAILAKRFKAETIPNKKLVNDLYSHDLKSLQKLAGLDARRTEVEDRDPVFAAFWQTVFAWNEGSRYLDRGAEAHDLLRAIEDPDHGVMQWLMSQL
;
A
#
# COMPACT_ATOMS: atom_id res chain seq x y z
N MET A 1 2.86 5.34 -3.25
CA MET A 1 4.06 4.61 -2.76
C MET A 1 4.27 3.24 -3.37
N LEU A 2 3.31 2.30 -3.30
CA LEU A 2 3.50 0.96 -3.86
C LEU A 2 3.94 0.94 -5.33
N LYS A 3 3.29 1.74 -6.19
CA LYS A 3 3.69 1.89 -7.59
C LYS A 3 5.09 2.50 -7.76
N ALA A 4 5.57 3.31 -6.81
CA ALA A 4 6.93 3.86 -6.83
C ALA A 4 7.98 2.79 -6.46
N ILE A 5 7.72 1.95 -5.45
CA ILE A 5 8.55 0.78 -5.11
C ILE A 5 8.65 -0.17 -6.32
N LEU A 6 7.53 -0.40 -7.01
CA LEU A 6 7.49 -1.22 -8.22
C LEU A 6 8.26 -0.57 -9.38
N ALA A 7 8.11 0.74 -9.58
CA ALA A 7 8.81 1.46 -10.65
C ALA A 7 10.33 1.38 -10.51
N LYS A 8 10.88 1.37 -9.28
CA LYS A 8 12.32 1.17 -9.03
C LYS A 8 12.88 -0.16 -9.56
N ARG A 9 12.02 -1.15 -9.82
CA ARG A 9 12.43 -2.45 -10.36
C ARG A 9 12.60 -2.46 -11.87
N PHE A 10 12.10 -1.44 -12.57
CA PHE A 10 12.28 -1.34 -14.00
C PHE A 10 13.73 -0.99 -14.34
N LYS A 11 14.28 -1.71 -15.31
CA LYS A 11 15.62 -1.47 -15.84
C LYS A 11 15.52 -0.66 -17.13
N ALA A 12 16.44 0.29 -17.30
CA ALA A 12 16.59 1.00 -18.57
C ALA A 12 16.82 0.00 -19.71
N GLU A 13 16.39 0.38 -20.92
CA GLU A 13 16.60 -0.39 -22.17
C GLU A 13 16.01 -1.81 -22.16
N THR A 14 15.13 -2.11 -21.20
CA THR A 14 14.45 -3.40 -21.07
C THR A 14 12.95 -3.20 -21.30
N ILE A 15 12.35 -3.99 -22.20
CA ILE A 15 10.89 -4.04 -22.30
C ILE A 15 10.36 -4.83 -21.09
N PRO A 16 9.59 -4.21 -20.19
CA PRO A 16 9.09 -4.90 -19.01
C PRO A 16 8.06 -5.96 -19.40
N ASN A 17 7.88 -6.95 -18.51
CA ASN A 17 6.84 -7.95 -18.67
C ASN A 17 5.46 -7.27 -18.79
N LYS A 18 4.74 -7.50 -19.89
CA LYS A 18 3.44 -6.87 -20.15
C LYS A 18 2.40 -7.13 -19.06
N LYS A 19 2.38 -8.34 -18.50
CA LYS A 19 1.47 -8.68 -17.40
C LYS A 19 1.79 -7.86 -16.15
N LEU A 20 3.06 -7.75 -15.79
CA LEU A 20 3.51 -6.91 -14.67
C LEU A 20 3.03 -5.46 -14.84
N VAL A 21 3.19 -4.91 -16.05
CA VAL A 21 2.75 -3.54 -16.36
C VAL A 21 1.23 -3.40 -16.24
N ASN A 22 0.46 -4.36 -16.75
CA ASN A 22 -0.99 -4.33 -16.64
C ASN A 22 -1.46 -4.42 -15.17
N ASP A 23 -0.87 -5.34 -14.40
CA ASP A 23 -1.21 -5.52 -12.98
C ASP A 23 -0.87 -4.25 -12.16
N LEU A 24 0.21 -3.54 -12.53
CA LEU A 24 0.61 -2.25 -11.93
C LEU A 24 -0.44 -1.15 -12.16
N TYR A 25 -1.23 -1.20 -13.22
CA TYR A 25 -2.28 -0.20 -13.48
C TYR A 25 -3.53 -0.38 -12.62
N SER A 26 -3.69 -1.52 -11.95
CA SER A 26 -4.75 -1.72 -10.95
C SER A 26 -4.65 -0.68 -9.81
N HIS A 27 -5.77 -0.43 -9.13
CA HIS A 27 -5.79 0.29 -7.85
C HIS A 27 -6.17 -0.64 -6.68
N ASP A 28 -6.14 -1.95 -6.89
CA ASP A 28 -6.25 -2.92 -5.81
C ASP A 28 -4.96 -2.91 -4.95
N LEU A 29 -5.05 -2.31 -3.77
CA LEU A 29 -3.90 -2.10 -2.90
C LEU A 29 -3.28 -3.42 -2.41
N LYS A 30 -4.09 -4.46 -2.16
CA LYS A 30 -3.60 -5.80 -1.75
C LYS A 30 -2.75 -6.42 -2.85
N SER A 31 -3.26 -6.36 -4.08
CA SER A 31 -2.58 -6.87 -5.27
C SER A 31 -1.28 -6.11 -5.53
N LEU A 32 -1.30 -4.77 -5.43
CA LEU A 32 -0.11 -3.95 -5.61
C LEU A 32 0.94 -4.20 -4.52
N GLN A 33 0.52 -4.39 -3.27
CA GLN A 33 1.43 -4.69 -2.17
C GLN A 33 2.08 -6.08 -2.34
N LYS A 34 1.29 -7.08 -2.75
CA LYS A 34 1.81 -8.42 -3.08
C LYS A 34 2.77 -8.37 -4.27
N LEU A 35 2.42 -7.63 -5.31
CA LEU A 35 3.27 -7.41 -6.48
C LEU A 35 4.59 -6.73 -6.09
N ALA A 36 4.54 -5.82 -5.12
CA ALA A 36 5.71 -5.18 -4.52
C ALA A 36 6.53 -6.15 -3.64
N GLY A 37 6.15 -7.41 -3.47
CA GLY A 37 6.90 -8.41 -2.71
C GLY A 37 7.05 -8.07 -1.23
N LEU A 38 6.07 -7.34 -0.68
CA LEU A 38 6.13 -6.80 0.67
C LEU A 38 5.41 -7.67 1.71
N ASP A 39 4.80 -8.81 1.32
CA ASP A 39 3.94 -9.61 2.21
C ASP A 39 4.68 -10.10 3.46
N ALA A 40 5.81 -10.79 3.28
CA ALA A 40 6.58 -11.31 4.41
C ALA A 40 7.00 -10.20 5.39
N ARG A 41 7.51 -9.08 4.85
CA ARG A 41 7.94 -7.94 5.67
C ARG A 41 6.78 -7.26 6.37
N ARG A 42 5.61 -7.14 5.72
CA ARG A 42 4.42 -6.57 6.34
C ARG A 42 3.99 -7.45 7.49
N THR A 43 3.83 -8.75 7.25
CA THR A 43 3.36 -9.70 8.27
C THR A 43 4.30 -9.78 9.48
N GLU A 44 5.61 -9.73 9.27
CA GLU A 44 6.58 -9.65 10.38
C GLU A 44 6.39 -8.40 11.26
N VAL A 45 5.92 -7.28 10.69
CA VAL A 45 5.61 -6.06 11.45
C VAL A 45 4.23 -6.14 12.08
N GLU A 46 3.23 -6.65 11.36
CA GLU A 46 1.87 -6.88 11.88
C GLU A 46 1.89 -7.78 13.14
N ASP A 47 2.76 -8.79 13.18
CA ASP A 47 2.88 -9.71 14.33
C ASP A 47 3.39 -9.05 15.61
N ARG A 48 4.15 -7.94 15.50
CA ARG A 48 4.72 -7.19 16.63
C ARG A 48 4.05 -5.86 16.91
N ASP A 49 3.23 -5.38 15.97
CA ASP A 49 2.57 -4.09 16.04
C ASP A 49 1.08 -4.23 15.63
N PRO A 50 0.19 -4.45 16.61
CA PRO A 50 -1.24 -4.58 16.36
C PRO A 50 -1.89 -3.31 15.79
N VAL A 51 -1.31 -2.13 16.07
CA VAL A 51 -1.84 -0.84 15.56
C VAL A 51 -1.53 -0.74 14.07
N PHE A 52 -0.30 -1.06 13.67
CA PHE A 52 0.09 -1.17 12.27
C PHE A 52 -0.77 -2.18 11.51
N ALA A 53 -1.05 -3.35 12.11
CA ALA A 53 -1.94 -4.34 11.53
C ALA A 53 -3.35 -3.79 11.29
N ALA A 54 -3.93 -3.10 12.27
CA ALA A 54 -5.23 -2.46 12.13
C ALA A 54 -5.21 -1.37 11.04
N PHE A 55 -4.15 -0.56 10.98
CA PHE A 55 -4.00 0.49 9.96
C PHE A 55 -3.90 -0.08 8.55
N TRP A 56 -3.20 -1.20 8.35
CA TRP A 56 -3.22 -1.90 7.07
C TRP A 56 -4.60 -2.43 6.69
N GLN A 57 -5.39 -2.93 7.64
CA GLN A 57 -6.78 -3.32 7.36
C GLN A 57 -7.62 -2.12 6.92
N THR A 58 -7.51 -0.98 7.61
CA THR A 58 -8.18 0.27 7.23
C THR A 58 -7.80 0.73 5.83
N VAL A 59 -6.50 0.74 5.52
CA VAL A 59 -6.01 1.14 4.19
C VAL A 59 -6.50 0.17 3.11
N PHE A 60 -6.52 -1.13 3.38
CA PHE A 60 -7.00 -2.13 2.42
C PHE A 60 -8.51 -2.12 2.20
N ALA A 61 -9.29 -1.52 3.11
CA ALA A 61 -10.72 -1.33 2.91
C ALA A 61 -11.02 -0.23 1.88
N TRP A 62 -10.06 0.64 1.57
CA TRP A 62 -10.21 1.68 0.57
C TRP A 62 -10.07 1.14 -0.86
N ASN A 63 -10.90 1.65 -1.77
CA ASN A 63 -10.83 1.41 -3.21
C ASN A 63 -11.20 2.68 -4.00
N GLU A 64 -11.07 2.69 -5.32
CA GLU A 64 -11.36 3.87 -6.14
C GLU A 64 -12.78 4.43 -5.96
N GLY A 65 -13.78 3.55 -5.84
CA GLY A 65 -15.18 3.95 -5.63
C GLY A 65 -15.40 4.69 -4.32
N SER A 66 -14.54 4.43 -3.32
CA SER A 66 -14.53 5.09 -2.02
C SER A 66 -14.33 6.60 -2.11
N ARG A 67 -13.74 7.10 -3.21
CA ARG A 67 -13.51 8.53 -3.45
C ARG A 67 -14.80 9.33 -3.56
N TYR A 68 -15.87 8.69 -4.04
CA TYR A 68 -17.13 9.37 -4.33
C TYR A 68 -18.16 9.23 -3.21
N LEU A 69 -17.77 8.61 -2.10
CA LEU A 69 -18.61 8.44 -0.92
C LEU A 69 -18.29 9.53 0.10
N ASP A 70 -19.31 10.09 0.74
CA ASP A 70 -19.11 10.85 1.97
C ASP A 70 -18.83 9.86 3.10
N ARG A 71 -17.64 9.99 3.69
CA ARG A 71 -17.10 9.04 4.68
C ARG A 71 -17.02 9.61 6.09
N GLY A 72 -17.33 10.89 6.30
CA GLY A 72 -17.34 11.53 7.61
C GLY A 72 -16.13 11.15 8.49
N ALA A 73 -16.40 10.46 9.61
CA ALA A 73 -15.39 10.01 10.56
C ALA A 73 -14.41 8.97 9.98
N GLU A 74 -14.86 8.09 9.07
CA GLU A 74 -14.00 7.06 8.47
C GLU A 74 -12.86 7.67 7.63
N ALA A 75 -13.05 8.88 7.11
CA ALA A 75 -12.00 9.60 6.39
C ALA A 75 -10.84 9.98 7.33
N HIS A 76 -11.15 10.36 8.58
CA HIS A 76 -10.13 10.67 9.58
C HIS A 76 -9.37 9.41 10.00
N ASP A 77 -10.07 8.29 10.18
CA ASP A 77 -9.44 7.01 10.50
C ASP A 77 -8.50 6.53 9.38
N LEU A 78 -8.92 6.71 8.12
CA LEU A 78 -8.07 6.42 6.97
C LEU A 78 -6.84 7.31 6.92
N LEU A 79 -6.99 8.64 7.11
CA LEU A 79 -5.86 9.57 7.15
C LEU A 79 -4.89 9.22 8.27
N ARG A 80 -5.40 8.92 9.47
CA ARG A 80 -4.59 8.46 10.60
C ARG A 80 -3.83 7.18 10.25
N ALA A 81 -4.51 6.18 9.71
CA ALA A 81 -3.87 4.92 9.32
C ALA A 81 -2.73 5.11 8.30
N ILE A 82 -2.84 6.12 7.43
CA ILE A 82 -1.83 6.47 6.45
C ILE A 82 -0.67 7.25 7.10
N GLU A 83 -0.97 8.29 7.87
CA GLU A 83 -0.03 9.36 8.24
C GLU A 83 0.56 9.24 9.64
N ASP A 84 0.04 8.35 10.49
CA ASP A 84 0.52 8.18 11.87
C ASP A 84 2.05 8.05 11.92
N PRO A 85 2.73 8.81 12.80
CA PRO A 85 4.19 8.91 12.77
C PRO A 85 4.88 7.61 13.21
N ASP A 86 4.24 6.82 14.06
CA ASP A 86 4.84 5.64 14.68
C ASP A 86 4.39 4.36 13.98
N HIS A 87 3.11 4.29 13.61
CA HIS A 87 2.47 3.08 13.08
C HIS A 87 1.93 3.24 11.66
N GLY A 88 2.07 4.42 11.06
CA GLY A 88 1.44 4.76 9.78
C GLY A 88 1.98 3.97 8.60
N VAL A 89 1.06 3.57 7.71
CA VAL A 89 1.39 2.80 6.50
C VAL A 89 2.34 3.57 5.58
N MET A 90 2.23 4.91 5.51
CA MET A 90 3.10 5.73 4.67
C MET A 90 4.55 5.69 5.15
N GLN A 91 4.79 5.83 6.46
CA GLN A 91 6.13 5.80 7.04
C GLN A 91 6.81 4.47 6.77
N TRP A 92 6.08 3.38 6.98
CA TRP A 92 6.58 2.05 6.68
C TRP A 92 6.89 1.89 5.20
N LEU A 93 6.00 2.29 4.29
CA LEU A 93 6.24 2.19 2.85
C LEU A 93 7.45 3.03 2.39
N MET A 94 7.71 4.17 3.01
CA MET A 94 8.92 4.97 2.74
C MET A 94 10.19 4.23 3.15
N SER A 95 10.18 3.48 4.25
CA SER A 95 11.33 2.65 4.66
C SER A 95 11.63 1.47 3.71
N GLN A 96 10.71 1.15 2.78
CA GLN A 96 10.87 0.08 1.80
C GLN A 96 11.39 0.56 0.43
N LEU A 97 11.51 1.87 0.23
CA LEU A 97 11.99 2.47 -1.02
C LEU A 97 13.51 2.45 -1.11
#